data_AF-A0AAW0FXI2-F1
#
_entry.id   AF-A0AAW0FXI2-F1
#
_cell.length_a   1.000
_cell.length_b   1.000
_cell.length_c   1.000
_cell.angle_alpha   90.00
_cell.angle_beta   90.00
_cell.angle_gamma   90.00
#
_symmetry.space_group_name_H-M   'P 1'
#
loop_
_entity.id
_entity.type
_entity.pdbx_description
1 polymer ?
#
loop_
_entity_poly.entity_id
_entity_poly.type
_entity_poly.pdbx_seq_one_letter_code
_entity_poly.pdbx_strand_id
1 'polypeptide(L)' 'MTFSDSLREQAEKVFAARKDKPGYIDYEFKVYAGTQHGFAARPDLSLPEIVKAHEEAFIQSKNWFEKTLA' A
#
# COMPACT_ATOMS: atom_id res chain seq x y z
N MET A 1 4.50 6.16 -16.22
CA MET A 1 3.21 5.47 -16.05
C MET A 1 2.85 5.57 -14.56
N THR A 2 1.69 6.15 -14.22
CA THR A 2 1.23 6.28 -12.83
C THR A 2 0.03 5.35 -12.62
N PHE A 3 -0.08 4.76 -11.42
CA PHE A 3 -1.23 3.93 -11.05
C PHE A 3 -2.38 4.85 -10.65
N SER A 4 -3.33 5.06 -11.55
CA SER A 4 -4.44 6.01 -11.34
C SER A 4 -5.50 5.46 -10.38
N ASP A 5 -6.34 6.35 -9.84
CA ASP A 5 -7.47 5.94 -8.98
C ASP A 5 -8.41 4.97 -9.68
N SER A 6 -8.71 5.19 -10.96
CA SER A 6 -9.54 4.26 -11.73
C SER A 6 -8.92 2.86 -11.81
N LEU A 7 -7.60 2.76 -11.97
CA LEU A 7 -6.91 1.47 -11.97
C LEU A 7 -6.89 0.83 -10.58
N ARG A 8 -6.71 1.63 -9.52
CA ARG A 8 -6.82 1.18 -8.12
C ARG A 8 -8.20 0.60 -7.82
N GLU A 9 -9.27 1.33 -8.15
CA GLU A 9 -10.65 0.85 -7.95
C GLU A 9 -10.93 -0.43 -8.73
N GLN A 10 -10.41 -0.54 -9.95
CA GLN A 10 -10.51 -1.78 -10.74
C GLN A 10 -9.79 -2.94 -10.05
N ALA A 11 -8.59 -2.72 -9.53
CA ALA A 11 -7.85 -3.73 -8.79
C ALA A 11 -8.59 -4.12 -7.49
N GLU A 12 -9.02 -3.15 -6.69
CA GLU A 12 -9.79 -3.38 -5.45
C GLU A 12 -11.05 -4.21 -5.73
N LYS A 13 -11.78 -3.95 -6.83
CA LYS A 13 -12.94 -4.76 -7.25
C LYS A 13 -12.56 -6.22 -7.55
N VAL A 14 -11.43 -6.46 -8.23
CA VAL A 14 -10.94 -7.81 -8.53
C VAL A 14 -10.61 -8.58 -7.26
N PHE A 15 -9.97 -7.93 -6.28
CA PHE A 15 -9.66 -8.55 -4.99
C PHE A 15 -10.92 -8.76 -4.14
N ALA A 16 -11.82 -7.78 -4.07
CA ALA A 16 -13.08 -7.89 -3.33
C ALA A 16 -13.96 -9.03 -3.86
N ALA A 17 -13.99 -9.25 -5.18
CA ALA A 17 -14.74 -10.35 -5.81
C ALA A 17 -14.22 -11.75 -5.44
N ARG A 18 -13.04 -11.85 -4.81
CA ARG A 18 -12.47 -13.12 -4.32
C ARG A 18 -12.78 -13.40 -2.85
N LYS A 19 -13.38 -12.44 -2.14
CA LYS A 19 -13.79 -12.62 -0.75
C LYS A 19 -14.73 -13.83 -0.64
N ASP A 20 -14.57 -14.61 0.43
CA ASP A 20 -15.36 -15.81 0.74
C ASP A 20 -15.26 -16.96 -0.28
N LYS A 21 -14.34 -16.87 -1.25
CA LYS A 21 -14.08 -17.96 -2.21
C LYS A 21 -12.89 -18.83 -1.76
N PRO A 22 -12.85 -20.11 -2.18
CA PRO A 22 -11.67 -20.95 -1.98
C PRO A 22 -10.42 -20.27 -2.58
N GLY A 23 -9.33 -20.23 -1.81
CA GLY A 23 -8.09 -19.56 -2.23
C GLY A 23 -8.12 -18.04 -2.10
N TYR A 24 -9.05 -17.47 -1.32
CA TYR A 24 -8.99 -16.08 -0.90
C TYR A 24 -7.64 -15.78 -0.22
N ILE A 25 -7.05 -14.64 -0.60
CA ILE A 25 -5.84 -14.10 -0.01
C ILE A 25 -6.20 -12.71 0.51
N ASP A 26 -5.87 -12.46 1.77
CA ASP A 26 -6.00 -11.14 2.38
C ASP A 26 -5.24 -10.10 1.56
N TYR A 27 -5.81 -8.90 1.43
CA TYR A 27 -5.20 -7.80 0.70
C TYR A 27 -5.47 -6.46 1.40
N GLU A 28 -4.63 -5.46 1.11
CA GLU A 28 -4.79 -4.09 1.61
C GLU A 28 -4.33 -3.09 0.54
N PHE A 29 -5.01 -1.95 0.46
CA PHE A 29 -4.60 -0.80 -0.34
C PHE A 29 -4.52 0.43 0.57
N LYS A 30 -3.39 1.14 0.56
CA LYS A 30 -3.23 2.44 1.24
C LYS A 30 -2.62 3.46 0.29
N VAL A 31 -3.26 4.63 0.22
CA VAL A 31 -2.77 5.76 -0.58
C VAL A 31 -2.02 6.72 0.33
N TYR A 32 -0.75 6.95 0.02
CA TYR A 32 0.09 7.92 0.70
C TYR A 32 0.13 9.21 -0.11
N ALA A 33 -0.81 10.12 0.15
CA ALA A 33 -0.94 11.39 -0.57
C ALA A 33 0.29 12.30 -0.36
N GLY A 34 0.61 13.13 -1.37
CA GLY A 34 1.75 14.04 -1.31
C GLY A 34 3.13 13.38 -1.48
N THR A 35 3.17 12.08 -1.76
CA THR A 35 4.41 11.35 -2.03
C THR A 35 4.69 11.22 -3.53
N GLN A 36 5.92 10.86 -3.86
CA GLN A 36 6.34 10.56 -5.24
C GLN A 36 6.78 9.10 -5.38
N HIS A 37 6.85 8.61 -6.61
CA HIS A 37 7.31 7.26 -6.88
C HIS A 37 8.71 7.03 -6.27
N GLY A 38 8.85 5.96 -5.49
CA GLY A 38 10.10 5.63 -4.81
C GLY A 38 10.22 6.16 -3.38
N PHE A 39 9.24 6.91 -2.85
CA PHE A 39 9.30 7.47 -1.49
C PHE A 39 9.56 6.42 -0.39
N ALA A 40 9.03 5.20 -0.57
CA ALA A 40 9.19 4.10 0.39
C ALA A 40 10.60 3.50 0.43
N ALA A 41 11.45 3.77 -0.58
CA ALA A 41 12.83 3.26 -0.63
C ALA A 41 13.87 4.39 -0.55
N ARG A 42 13.55 5.56 -1.10
CA ARG A 42 14.41 6.76 -1.13
C ARG A 42 13.56 8.00 -0.84
N PRO A 43 13.16 8.24 0.42
CA PRO A 43 12.40 9.43 0.77
C PRO A 43 13.25 10.68 0.59
N ASP A 44 12.61 11.78 0.20
CA ASP A 44 13.23 13.10 0.31
C ASP A 44 13.22 13.54 1.78
N LEU A 45 14.40 13.52 2.40
CA LEU A 45 14.56 13.83 3.83
C LEU A 45 14.37 15.32 4.15
N SER A 46 14.31 16.19 3.14
CA SER A 46 14.04 17.62 3.34
C SER A 46 12.55 17.92 3.55
N LEU A 47 11.66 16.97 3.24
CA LEU A 47 10.21 17.10 3.33
C LEU A 47 9.65 16.21 4.45
N PRO A 48 9.34 16.76 5.63
CA PRO A 48 8.90 15.98 6.80
C PRO A 48 7.68 15.07 6.55
N GLU A 49 6.77 15.51 5.68
CA GLU A 49 5.59 14.74 5.27
C GLU A 49 5.95 13.47 4.49
N ILE A 50 7.01 13.51 3.69
CA ILE A 50 7.50 12.35 2.93
C ILE A 50 8.23 11.39 3.87
N VAL A 51 9.04 11.90 4.81
CA VAL A 51 9.69 11.09 5.85
C VAL A 51 8.65 10.32 6.67
N LYS A 52 7.60 11.01 7.12
CA LYS A 52 6.49 10.38 7.85
C LYS A 52 5.79 9.31 7.01
N ALA A 53 5.48 9.59 5.74
CA ALA A 53 4.85 8.62 4.86
C ALA A 53 5.72 7.37 4.65
N HIS A 54 7.03 7.54 4.51
CA HIS A 54 8.00 6.46 4.42
C HIS A 54 7.99 5.56 5.67
N GLU A 55 8.05 6.16 6.86
CA GLU A 55 7.98 5.42 8.12
C GLU A 55 6.65 4.68 8.29
N GLU A 56 5.53 5.32 7.95
CA GLU A 56 4.22 4.68 7.98
C GLU A 56 4.10 3.52 6.99
N ALA A 57 4.71 3.61 5.79
CA ALA A 57 4.74 2.52 4.81
C ALA A 57 5.58 1.32 5.31
N PHE A 58 6.69 1.61 5.99
CA PHE A 58 7.51 0.59 6.64
C PHE A 58 6.74 -0.14 7.74
N ILE A 59 6.09 0.61 8.65
CA ILE A 59 5.30 0.05 9.75
C ILE A 59 4.12 -0.77 9.20
N GLN A 60 3.42 -0.28 8.19
CA GLN A 60 2.33 -1.02 7.54
C GLN A 60 2.82 -2.37 7.00
N SER A 61 3.96 -2.39 6.30
CA SER A 61 4.54 -3.61 5.73
C SER A 61 4.94 -4.61 6.82
N LYS A 62 5.55 -4.14 7.91
CA LYS A 62 5.87 -4.97 9.08
C LYS A 62 4.61 -5.60 9.67
N ASN A 63 3.59 -4.79 9.94
CA ASN A 63 2.34 -5.24 10.54
C ASN A 63 1.60 -6.22 9.61
N TRP A 64 1.72 -6.05 8.29
CA TRP A 64 1.17 -7.00 7.32
C TRP A 64 1.82 -8.37 7.43
N PHE A 65 3.15 -8.43 7.54
CA PHE A 65 3.85 -9.69 7.75
C PHE A 65 3.53 -10.32 9.09
N GLU A 66 3.43 -9.53 10.16
CA GLU A 66 2.97 -10.03 11.46
C GLU A 66 1.55 -10.60 11.39
N LYS A 67 0.65 -9.99 10.61
CA LYS A 67 -0.71 -10.49 10.40
C LYS A 67 -0.76 -11.79 9.60
N THR A 68 0.11 -11.96 8.61
CA THR A 68 -0.06 -12.97 7.55
C THR A 68 0.97 -14.10 7.54
N LEU A 69 2.09 -13.95 8.24
CA LEU A 69 3.19 -14.91 8.24
C LEU A 69 3.63 -15.36 9.64
N ALA A 70 3.15 -14.71 10.71
CA ALA A 70 3.49 -15.06 12.10
C ALA A 70 2.64 -16.21 12.65
#